data_AF-A0A7V2LWV1-F1
#
_entry.id   AF-A0A7V2LWV1-F1
#
_cell.length_a   1.000
_cell.length_b   1.000
_cell.length_c   1.000
_cell.angle_alpha   90.00
_cell.angle_beta   90.00
_cell.angle_gamma   90.00
#
_symmetry.space_group_name_H-M   'P 1'
#
loop_
_entity.id
_entity.type
_entity.pdbx_description
1 polymer ?
#
loop_
_entity_poly.entity_id
_entity_poly.type
_entity_poly.pdbx_seq_one_letter_code
_entity_poly.pdbx_strand_id
1 'polypeptide(L)'
;MPTNPTFLRTALIVLTAWSGAFLVALWLSLIFWTYRDIRNRGSDPLLRILAVLLVAVLFLPGFVVYLILRPPHTLEEEYQRALEEEALLQAVEETSRCPGCGRRTQADWIICPHCQTRLKKVCHHCGKLMELPWEICPYCATPVPGVRQEKISLDDALTPLLVESGEPEGGAPPGNDLSPE
;
A
#
# COMPACT_ATOMS: atom_id res chain seq x y z
N MET A 1 -26.52 21.40 74.27
CA MET A 1 -26.82 22.47 73.30
C MET A 1 -28.12 22.09 72.60
N PRO A 2 -29.19 22.90 72.69
CA PRO A 2 -30.48 22.56 72.10
C PRO A 2 -30.35 22.57 70.57
N THR A 3 -30.38 21.39 69.94
CA THR A 3 -30.43 21.26 68.49
C THR A 3 -31.85 21.60 68.05
N ASN A 4 -32.07 22.85 67.67
CA ASN A 4 -33.35 23.29 67.10
C ASN A 4 -33.65 22.47 65.83
N PRO A 5 -34.82 21.81 65.74
CA PRO A 5 -35.16 20.95 64.60
C PRO A 5 -35.25 21.73 63.28
N THR A 6 -35.58 23.02 63.36
CA THR A 6 -35.61 23.95 62.22
C THR A 6 -34.21 24.23 61.68
N PHE A 7 -33.23 24.45 62.55
CA PHE A 7 -31.83 24.64 62.16
C PHE A 7 -31.28 23.40 61.45
N LEU A 8 -31.57 22.21 62.00
CA LEU A 8 -31.13 20.93 61.43
C LEU A 8 -31.74 20.67 60.04
N ARG A 9 -33.02 20.99 59.86
CA ARG A 9 -33.71 20.90 58.56
C ARG A 9 -33.12 21.87 57.53
N THR A 10 -32.89 23.12 57.91
CA THR A 10 -32.31 24.12 57.00
C THR A 10 -30.88 23.75 56.63
N ALA A 11 -30.06 23.30 57.59
CA ALA A 11 -28.71 22.83 57.33
C ALA A 11 -28.71 21.63 56.35
N LEU A 12 -29.62 20.67 56.52
CA LEU A 12 -29.80 19.55 55.59
C LEU A 12 -30.15 20.01 54.17
N ILE A 13 -31.09 20.96 54.02
CA ILE A 13 -31.48 21.48 52.69
C ILE A 13 -30.32 22.21 52.02
N VAL A 14 -29.56 23.01 52.77
CA VAL A 14 -28.40 23.72 52.23
C VAL A 14 -27.30 22.74 51.83
N LEU A 15 -27.04 21.71 52.65
CA LEU A 15 -26.06 20.66 52.34
C LEU A 15 -26.45 19.86 51.10
N THR A 16 -27.70 19.45 50.96
CA THR A 16 -28.16 18.69 49.79
C THR A 16 -28.16 19.53 48.52
N ALA A 17 -28.51 20.82 48.62
CA ALA A 17 -28.42 21.76 47.50
C ALA A 17 -26.96 21.95 47.05
N TRP A 18 -26.02 22.10 47.99
CA TRP A 18 -24.59 22.20 47.71
C TRP A 18 -24.03 20.92 47.08
N SER A 19 -24.38 19.75 47.64
CA SER A 19 -23.93 18.48 47.07
C SER A 19 -24.46 18.26 45.66
N GLY A 20 -25.73 18.65 45.41
CA GLY A 20 -26.34 18.58 44.09
C GLY A 20 -25.63 19.48 43.08
N ALA A 21 -25.37 20.73 43.45
CA ALA A 21 -24.64 21.68 42.59
C ALA A 21 -23.22 21.18 42.28
N PHE A 22 -22.51 20.64 43.28
CA PHE A 22 -21.18 20.08 43.10
C PHE A 22 -21.18 18.84 42.19
N LEU A 23 -22.15 17.94 42.36
CA LEU A 23 -22.36 16.78 41.48
C LEU A 23 -22.59 17.19 40.03
N VAL A 24 -23.42 18.20 39.79
CA VAL A 24 -23.68 18.73 38.44
C VAL A 24 -22.41 19.35 37.83
N ALA A 25 -21.65 20.13 38.61
CA ALA A 25 -20.40 20.71 38.13
C ALA A 25 -19.37 19.63 37.79
N LEU A 26 -19.23 18.61 38.64
CA LEU A 26 -18.32 17.48 38.41
C LEU A 26 -18.74 16.68 37.17
N TRP A 27 -20.04 16.46 36.99
CA TRP A 27 -20.60 15.81 35.79
C TRP A 27 -20.30 16.57 34.50
N LEU A 28 -20.56 17.89 34.48
CA LEU A 28 -20.25 18.73 33.33
C LEU A 28 -18.75 18.79 33.05
N SER A 29 -17.91 18.83 34.09
CA SER A 29 -16.46 18.76 33.96
C SER A 29 -16.01 17.44 33.34
N LEU A 30 -16.60 16.31 33.73
CA LEU A 30 -16.36 14.98 33.15
C LEU A 30 -16.72 14.94 31.67
N ILE A 31 -17.89 15.47 31.29
CA ILE A 31 -18.32 15.57 29.90
C ILE A 31 -17.35 16.43 29.08
N PHE A 32 -16.98 17.61 29.59
CA PHE A 32 -16.06 18.50 28.88
C PHE A 32 -14.66 17.89 28.74
N TRP A 33 -14.16 17.25 29.80
CA TRP A 33 -12.86 16.58 29.80
C TRP A 33 -12.83 15.40 28.83
N THR A 34 -13.85 14.54 28.84
CA THR A 34 -13.96 13.41 27.89
C THR A 34 -14.07 13.89 26.45
N TYR A 35 -14.86 14.93 26.18
CA TYR A 35 -14.94 15.52 24.85
C TYR A 35 -13.58 16.02 24.34
N ARG A 36 -12.83 16.71 25.22
CA ARG A 36 -11.51 17.24 24.90
C ARG A 36 -10.43 16.15 24.79
N ASP A 37 -10.49 15.12 25.62
CA ASP A 37 -9.56 13.97 25.56
C ASP A 37 -9.74 13.18 24.26
N ILE A 38 -10.99 12.93 23.83
CA ILE A 38 -11.25 12.23 22.56
C ILE A 38 -10.84 13.08 21.35
N ARG A 39 -10.93 14.42 21.44
CA ARG A 39 -10.55 15.30 20.31
C ARG A 39 -9.06 15.31 20.02
N ASN A 40 -8.23 14.93 20.98
CA ASN A 40 -6.79 14.86 20.80
C ASN A 40 -6.27 13.46 20.46
N ARG A 41 -7.12 12.42 20.34
CA ARG A 41 -6.64 11.02 20.39
C ARG A 41 -7.03 10.07 19.23
N GLY A 42 -7.88 10.43 18.27
CA GLY A 42 -8.13 9.55 17.10
C GLY A 42 -9.35 9.89 16.24
N SER A 43 -9.36 9.35 15.00
CA SER A 43 -10.32 9.67 13.92
C SER A 43 -11.65 8.90 13.97
N ASP A 44 -11.83 7.89 14.82
CA ASP A 44 -13.03 7.04 14.82
C ASP A 44 -14.25 7.69 15.50
N PRO A 45 -15.28 8.10 14.74
CA PRO A 45 -16.40 8.87 15.28
C PRO A 45 -17.42 7.99 16.02
N LEU A 46 -17.52 6.69 15.72
CA LEU A 46 -18.48 5.76 16.33
C LEU A 46 -18.11 5.41 17.78
N LEU A 47 -16.85 5.08 18.04
CA LEU A 47 -16.33 4.81 19.38
C LEU A 47 -16.43 6.04 20.29
N ARG A 48 -16.23 7.24 19.71
CA ARG A 48 -16.44 8.53 20.37
C ARG A 48 -17.88 8.73 20.84
N ILE A 49 -18.86 8.46 19.97
CA ILE A 49 -20.29 8.64 20.30
C ILE A 49 -20.73 7.64 21.37
N LEU A 50 -20.32 6.37 21.25
CA LEU A 50 -20.64 5.34 22.24
C LEU A 50 -20.04 5.66 23.62
N ALA A 51 -18.79 6.10 23.68
CA ALA A 51 -18.11 6.46 24.93
C ALA A 51 -18.77 7.67 25.63
N VAL A 52 -19.10 8.72 24.86
CA VAL A 52 -19.81 9.89 25.40
C VAL A 52 -21.19 9.50 25.92
N LEU A 53 -21.92 8.64 25.20
CA LEU A 53 -23.25 8.17 25.60
C LEU A 53 -23.17 7.32 26.88
N LEU A 54 -22.17 6.45 27.00
CA LEU A 54 -21.97 5.59 28.17
C LEU A 54 -21.56 6.40 29.41
N VAL A 55 -20.66 7.38 29.28
CA VAL A 55 -20.29 8.30 30.37
C VAL A 55 -21.48 9.19 30.77
N ALA A 56 -22.27 9.67 29.81
CA ALA A 56 -23.45 10.48 30.07
C ALA A 56 -24.52 9.71 30.86
N VAL A 57 -24.71 8.42 30.57
CA VAL A 57 -25.71 7.57 31.24
C VAL A 57 -25.22 7.02 32.58
N LEU A 58 -23.93 6.67 32.70
CA LEU A 58 -23.41 5.92 33.84
C LEU A 58 -22.58 6.75 34.85
N PHE A 59 -22.39 8.05 34.65
CA PHE A 59 -21.74 9.00 35.58
C PHE A 59 -20.32 8.60 36.04
N LEU A 60 -20.21 7.73 37.05
CA LEU A 60 -18.98 7.33 37.74
C LEU A 60 -18.43 5.99 37.24
N PRO A 61 -19.20 4.87 37.26
CA PRO A 61 -18.76 3.60 36.70
C PRO A 61 -18.46 3.67 35.19
N GLY A 62 -19.20 4.50 34.44
CA GLY A 62 -18.96 4.69 32.99
C GLY A 62 -17.60 5.31 32.70
N PHE A 63 -17.13 6.21 33.57
CA PHE A 63 -15.79 6.80 33.45
C PHE A 63 -14.69 5.79 33.78
N VAL A 64 -14.88 4.93 34.78
CA VAL A 64 -13.92 3.87 35.12
C VAL A 64 -13.80 2.85 33.99
N VAL A 65 -14.92 2.43 33.41
CA VAL A 65 -14.93 1.56 32.23
C VAL A 65 -14.28 2.26 31.03
N TYR A 66 -14.54 3.56 30.83
CA TYR A 66 -13.88 4.35 29.78
C TYR A 66 -12.35 4.39 29.96
N LEU A 67 -11.86 4.55 31.19
CA LEU A 67 -10.42 4.53 31.47
C LEU A 67 -9.79 3.15 31.19
N ILE A 68 -10.53 2.05 31.37
CA ILE A 68 -10.08 0.69 31.08
C ILE A 68 -10.15 0.39 29.57
N LEU A 69 -11.17 0.87 28.88
CA LEU A 69 -11.36 0.71 27.44
C LEU A 69 -10.50 1.67 26.61
N ARG A 70 -9.77 2.58 27.27
CA ARG A 70 -8.97 3.65 26.66
C ARG A 70 -7.91 3.05 25.75
N PRO A 71 -8.02 3.17 24.41
CA PRO A 71 -7.06 2.60 23.49
C PRO A 71 -5.68 3.26 23.67
N PRO A 72 -4.59 2.49 23.76
CA PRO A 72 -3.25 3.03 24.00
C PRO A 72 -2.57 3.60 22.74
N HIS A 73 -3.09 3.34 21.54
CA HIS A 73 -2.41 3.68 20.30
C HIS A 73 -2.84 5.04 19.77
N THR A 74 -1.85 5.92 19.62
CA THR A 74 -2.00 7.26 19.08
C THR A 74 -1.80 7.22 17.56
N LEU A 75 -2.54 8.04 16.79
CA LEU A 75 -2.36 8.14 15.33
C LEU A 75 -0.90 8.51 14.95
N GLU A 76 -0.20 9.21 15.83
CA GLU A 76 1.23 9.47 15.71
C GLU A 76 2.05 8.18 15.63
N GLU A 77 1.73 7.16 16.42
CA GLU A 77 2.46 5.87 16.39
C GLU A 77 2.25 5.11 15.07
N GLU A 78 1.06 5.17 14.49
CA GLU A 78 0.79 4.56 13.17
C GLU A 78 1.53 5.31 12.07
N TYR A 79 1.58 6.64 12.14
CA TYR A 79 2.30 7.47 11.18
C TYR A 79 3.83 7.27 11.27
N GLN A 80 4.37 7.15 12.47
CA GLN A 80 5.80 6.84 12.68
C GLN A 80 6.16 5.46 12.13
N ARG A 81 5.31 4.44 12.36
CA ARG A 81 5.53 3.10 11.78
C ARG A 81 5.47 3.10 10.25
N ALA A 82 4.52 3.83 9.66
CA ALA A 82 4.45 3.96 8.21
C ALA A 82 5.72 4.63 7.63
N LEU A 83 6.21 5.70 8.25
CA LEU A 83 7.46 6.36 7.84
C LEU A 83 8.70 5.46 8.02
N GLU A 84 8.75 4.66 9.09
CA GLU A 84 9.82 3.70 9.32
C GLU A 84 9.80 2.57 8.29
N GLU A 85 8.61 2.06 7.92
CA GLU A 85 8.45 1.04 6.89
C GLU A 85 8.85 1.58 5.50
N GLU A 86 8.45 2.80 5.15
CA GLU A 86 8.84 3.47 3.90
C GLU A 86 10.37 3.68 3.82
N ALA A 87 10.99 4.12 4.92
CA ALA A 87 12.45 4.31 5.00
C ALA A 87 13.22 2.97 4.91
N LEU A 88 12.68 1.90 5.50
CA LEU A 88 13.29 0.57 5.45
C LEU A 88 13.21 -0.04 4.04
N LEU A 89 12.09 0.13 3.34
CA LEU A 89 11.92 -0.35 1.97
C LEU A 89 12.86 0.37 0.99
N GLN A 90 13.04 1.69 1.13
CA GLN A 90 14.02 2.44 0.32
C GLN A 90 15.46 1.94 0.49
N ALA A 91 15.85 1.57 1.71
CA ALA A 91 17.19 1.00 1.97
C ALA A 91 17.40 -0.42 1.39
N VAL A 92 16.31 -1.15 1.09
CA VAL A 92 16.38 -2.49 0.49
C VAL A 92 16.43 -2.43 -1.04
N GLU A 93 15.74 -1.47 -1.66
CA GLU A 93 15.73 -1.24 -3.12
C GLU A 93 17.14 -0.91 -3.66
N GLU A 94 17.95 -0.14 -2.91
CA GLU A 94 19.28 0.31 -3.37
C GLU A 94 20.35 -0.80 -3.43
N THR A 95 20.06 -2.02 -2.98
CA THR A 95 21.05 -3.11 -3.01
C THR A 95 20.80 -4.08 -4.15
N SER A 96 21.53 -3.89 -5.26
CA SER A 96 21.64 -4.94 -6.28
C SER A 96 22.20 -6.21 -5.62
N ARG A 97 21.50 -7.34 -5.78
CA ARG A 97 21.94 -8.65 -5.30
C ARG A 97 22.28 -9.55 -6.48
N CYS A 98 23.31 -10.36 -6.32
CA CYS A 98 23.69 -11.34 -7.34
C CYS A 98 22.56 -12.37 -7.53
N PRO A 99 22.07 -12.62 -8.75
CA PRO A 99 21.03 -13.64 -9.01
C PRO A 99 21.54 -15.08 -8.81
N GLY A 100 22.86 -15.30 -8.80
CA GLY A 100 23.45 -16.63 -8.60
C GLY A 100 23.59 -17.02 -7.12
N CYS A 101 24.05 -16.10 -6.27
CA CYS A 101 24.37 -16.40 -4.86
C CYS A 101 23.66 -15.52 -3.83
N GLY A 102 22.85 -14.55 -4.25
CA GLY A 102 22.08 -13.66 -3.38
C GLY A 102 22.90 -12.64 -2.58
N ARG A 103 24.25 -12.63 -2.73
CA ARG A 103 25.12 -11.65 -2.06
C ARG A 103 24.97 -10.27 -2.66
N ARG A 104 25.23 -9.24 -1.85
CA ARG A 104 25.22 -7.83 -2.30
C ARG A 104 26.33 -7.59 -3.32
N THR A 105 25.99 -6.87 -4.38
CA THR A 105 26.88 -6.52 -5.49
C THR A 105 26.94 -5.01 -5.65
N GLN A 106 28.08 -4.50 -6.12
CA GLN A 106 28.23 -3.08 -6.44
C GLN A 106 27.86 -2.81 -7.90
N ALA A 107 27.47 -1.57 -8.19
CA ALA A 107 27.01 -1.16 -9.52
C ALA A 107 28.09 -1.29 -10.61
N ASP A 108 29.38 -1.29 -10.28
CA ASP A 108 30.47 -1.32 -11.27
C ASP A 108 31.04 -2.73 -11.52
N TRP A 109 30.49 -3.76 -10.87
CA TRP A 109 31.01 -5.12 -10.98
C TRP A 109 30.47 -5.85 -12.22
N ILE A 110 31.38 -6.40 -13.03
CA ILE A 110 31.04 -7.19 -14.22
C ILE A 110 30.74 -8.65 -13.83
N ILE A 111 31.47 -9.17 -12.84
CA ILE A 111 31.43 -10.57 -12.39
C ILE A 111 31.36 -10.59 -10.86
N CYS A 112 30.56 -11.51 -10.31
CA CYS A 112 30.52 -11.73 -8.86
C CYS A 112 31.81 -12.44 -8.38
N PRO A 113 32.53 -11.92 -7.37
CA PRO A 113 33.75 -12.56 -6.88
C PRO A 113 33.51 -13.89 -6.15
N HIS A 114 32.27 -14.17 -5.72
CA HIS A 114 31.95 -15.37 -4.95
C HIS A 114 31.50 -16.55 -5.81
N CYS A 115 30.56 -16.32 -6.73
CA CYS A 115 29.99 -17.37 -7.57
C CYS A 115 30.36 -17.26 -9.05
N GLN A 116 31.15 -16.24 -9.42
CA GLN A 116 31.60 -15.97 -10.79
C GLN A 116 30.45 -15.76 -11.80
N THR A 117 29.21 -15.59 -11.33
CA THR A 117 28.07 -15.22 -12.17
C THR A 117 28.29 -13.83 -12.76
N ARG A 118 28.01 -13.70 -14.06
CA ARG A 118 28.09 -12.43 -14.78
C ARG A 118 26.93 -11.53 -14.34
N LEU A 119 27.25 -10.34 -13.85
CA LEU A 119 26.28 -9.38 -13.30
C LEU A 119 25.89 -8.34 -14.35
N LYS A 120 26.86 -7.90 -15.15
CA LYS A 120 26.68 -6.88 -16.19
C LYS A 120 27.33 -7.29 -17.50
N LYS A 121 26.82 -6.73 -18.60
CA LYS A 121 27.41 -6.86 -19.94
C LYS A 121 27.90 -5.49 -20.40
N VAL A 122 28.90 -5.49 -21.27
CA VAL A 122 29.42 -4.27 -21.88
C VAL A 122 28.74 -4.08 -23.23
N CYS A 123 28.26 -2.87 -23.51
CA CYS A 123 27.71 -2.54 -24.82
C CYS A 123 28.84 -2.53 -25.87
N HIS A 124 28.66 -3.25 -26.98
CA HIS A 124 29.66 -3.34 -28.05
C HIS A 124 29.81 -2.02 -28.84
N HIS A 125 28.80 -1.15 -28.78
CA HIS A 125 28.81 0.13 -29.49
C HIS A 125 29.44 1.27 -28.65
N CYS A 126 29.07 1.40 -27.37
CA CYS A 126 29.52 2.52 -26.52
C CYS A 126 30.49 2.14 -25.39
N GLY A 127 30.75 0.84 -25.17
CA GLY A 127 31.66 0.38 -24.12
C GLY A 127 31.16 0.55 -22.67
N LYS A 128 29.94 1.08 -22.45
CA LYS A 128 29.38 1.24 -21.10
C LYS A 128 28.81 -0.07 -20.55
N LEU A 129 28.84 -0.19 -19.22
CA LEU A 129 28.25 -1.29 -18.48
C LEU A 129 26.72 -1.19 -18.48
N MET A 130 26.04 -2.31 -18.67
CA MET A 130 24.58 -2.41 -18.61
C MET A 130 24.16 -3.69 -17.89
N GLU A 131 22.97 -3.66 -17.28
CA GLU A 131 22.38 -4.83 -16.61
C GLU A 131 22.10 -5.96 -17.62
N LEU A 132 22.26 -7.20 -17.19
CA LEU A 132 21.99 -8.39 -18.01
C LEU A 132 20.58 -8.43 -18.66
N PRO A 133 19.48 -8.15 -17.94
CA PRO A 133 18.12 -8.25 -18.49
C PRO A 133 17.77 -7.16 -19.51
N TRP A 134 18.58 -6.11 -19.68
CA TRP A 134 18.26 -5.04 -20.63
C TRP A 134 18.57 -5.45 -22.07
N GLU A 135 17.58 -5.41 -22.94
CA GLU A 135 17.72 -5.74 -24.37
C GLU A 135 18.27 -4.57 -25.20
N ILE A 136 18.13 -3.35 -24.69
CA ILE A 136 18.54 -2.10 -25.35
C ILE A 136 19.48 -1.33 -24.42
N CYS A 137 20.56 -0.78 -24.97
CA CYS A 137 21.48 0.03 -24.18
C CYS A 137 20.85 1.40 -23.84
N PRO A 138 20.74 1.80 -22.57
CA PRO A 138 20.14 3.10 -22.19
C PRO A 138 21.00 4.31 -22.58
N TYR A 139 22.29 4.11 -22.86
CA TYR A 139 23.20 5.21 -23.18
C TYR A 139 23.32 5.50 -24.68
N CYS A 140 23.12 4.51 -25.54
CA CYS A 140 23.28 4.66 -26.98
C CYS A 140 22.12 4.10 -27.80
N ALA A 141 21.06 3.61 -27.14
CA ALA A 141 19.86 3.04 -27.74
C ALA A 141 20.10 1.85 -28.71
N THR A 142 21.32 1.30 -28.75
CA THR A 142 21.61 0.14 -29.60
C THR A 142 21.08 -1.15 -28.97
N PRO A 143 20.36 -1.99 -29.73
CA PRO A 143 19.92 -3.30 -29.26
C PRO A 143 21.13 -4.24 -29.13
N VAL A 144 21.10 -5.12 -28.14
CA VAL A 144 22.18 -6.08 -27.90
C VAL A 144 22.15 -7.17 -28.98
N PRO A 145 23.27 -7.43 -29.69
CA PRO A 145 23.31 -8.48 -30.70
C PRO A 145 23.12 -9.86 -30.04
N GLY A 146 22.11 -10.62 -30.50
CA GLY A 146 21.85 -11.99 -30.05
C GLY A 146 20.54 -12.22 -29.29
N VAL A 147 19.74 -11.19 -29.02
CA VAL A 147 18.36 -11.39 -28.57
C VAL A 147 17.53 -11.73 -29.81
N ARG A 148 17.20 -13.02 -29.98
CA ARG A 148 16.25 -13.47 -31.01
C ARG A 148 14.92 -12.79 -30.69
N GLN A 149 14.51 -11.82 -31.50
CA GLN A 149 13.16 -11.27 -31.45
C GLN A 149 12.19 -12.42 -31.76
N GLU A 150 11.53 -12.94 -30.73
CA GLU A 150 10.44 -13.90 -30.84
C GLU A 150 9.13 -13.18 -31.26
N LYS A 151 9.25 -12.27 -32.24
CA LYS A 151 8.14 -11.60 -32.90
C LYS A 151 8.24 -11.84 -34.40
N ILE A 152 8.39 -13.10 -34.79
CA ILE A 152 7.82 -13.55 -36.07
C ILE A 152 6.38 -13.89 -35.70
N SER A 153 5.48 -12.96 -35.99
CA SER A 153 4.04 -13.10 -35.80
C SER A 153 3.57 -14.40 -36.44
N LEU A 154 2.69 -15.11 -35.74
CA LEU A 154 2.07 -16.38 -36.15
C LEU A 154 1.52 -16.33 -37.59
N ASP A 155 1.16 -15.13 -38.07
CA ASP A 155 0.69 -14.85 -39.42
C ASP A 155 1.73 -15.14 -40.54
N ASP A 156 3.02 -14.93 -40.29
CA ASP A 156 4.08 -15.21 -41.28
C ASP A 156 4.30 -16.72 -41.47
N ALA A 157 4.05 -17.53 -40.43
CA ALA A 157 4.22 -18.98 -40.48
C ALA A 157 3.02 -19.71 -41.11
N LEU A 158 1.84 -19.07 -41.18
CA LEU A 158 0.62 -19.63 -41.78
C LEU A 158 0.49 -19.31 -43.27
N THR A 159 1.23 -18.30 -43.75
CA THR A 159 1.22 -17.89 -45.16
C THR A 159 1.60 -19.01 -46.14
N PRO A 160 2.56 -19.92 -45.85
CA PRO A 160 2.88 -21.02 -46.76
C PRO A 160 1.75 -22.07 -46.87
N LEU A 161 0.97 -22.30 -45.81
CA LEU A 161 -0.05 -23.38 -45.79
C LEU A 161 -1.35 -23.00 -46.50
N LEU A 162 -1.65 -21.70 -46.60
CA LEU A 162 -2.82 -21.22 -47.35
C LEU A 162 -2.58 -21.17 -48.86
N VAL A 163 -1.33 -21.21 -49.31
CA VAL A 163 -0.97 -21.21 -50.73
C VAL A 163 -1.01 -22.63 -51.32
N GLU A 164 -0.84 -23.67 -50.51
CA GLU A 164 -0.76 -25.06 -51.01
C GLU A 164 -2.11 -25.78 -51.13
N SER A 165 -3.21 -25.23 -50.61
CA SER A 165 -4.55 -25.84 -50.68
C SER A 165 -5.43 -25.30 -51.82
N GLY A 166 -4.84 -24.65 -52.84
CA GLY A 166 -5.52 -24.23 -54.06
C GLY A 166 -5.04 -25.04 -55.28
N GLU A 167 -5.75 -26.13 -55.57
CA GLU A 167 -5.80 -26.92 -56.81
C GLU A 167 -4.98 -26.44 -58.03
N PRO A 168 -4.16 -27.32 -58.65
CA PRO A 168 -3.86 -27.28 -60.07
C PRO A 168 -4.69 -28.35 -60.82
N GLU A 169 -5.80 -27.96 -61.46
CA GLU A 169 -6.29 -28.66 -62.65
C GLU A 169 -5.68 -27.93 -63.87
N GLY A 170 -4.86 -28.52 -64.74
CA GLY A 170 -5.08 -29.74 -65.52
C GLY A 170 -5.17 -29.34 -67.00
N GLY A 171 -4.12 -29.62 -67.81
CA GLY A 171 -4.11 -29.42 -69.28
C GLY A 171 -5.10 -30.36 -69.99
N ALA A 172 -5.43 -30.31 -71.29
CA ALA A 172 -4.99 -29.65 -72.54
C ALA A 172 -6.10 -30.00 -73.61
N PRO A 173 -5.98 -29.87 -74.96
CA PRO A 173 -5.08 -29.14 -75.87
C PRO A 173 -5.89 -28.29 -76.93
N PRO A 174 -5.30 -27.74 -78.03
CA PRO A 174 -5.96 -26.74 -78.89
C PRO A 174 -6.71 -27.36 -80.08
N GLY A 175 -7.79 -26.70 -80.50
CA GLY A 175 -8.57 -27.04 -81.69
C GLY A 175 -8.89 -25.80 -82.51
N ASN A 176 -8.32 -25.75 -83.71
CA ASN A 176 -8.63 -24.81 -84.80
C ASN A 176 -10.12 -24.92 -85.21
N ASP A 177 -10.75 -23.80 -85.57
CA ASP A 177 -11.23 -23.49 -86.93
C ASP A 177 -12.43 -22.52 -86.97
N LEU A 178 -12.33 -21.63 -87.96
CA LEU A 178 -13.39 -21.00 -88.78
C LEU A 178 -14.33 -19.93 -88.17
N SER A 179 -13.90 -18.70 -88.44
CA SER A 179 -14.59 -17.63 -89.20
C SER A 179 -15.88 -16.94 -88.70
N PRO A 180 -16.02 -15.64 -89.05
CA PRO A 180 -17.13 -14.78 -88.65
C PRO A 180 -18.22 -14.68 -89.74
N GLU A 181 -19.49 -14.56 -89.35
CA GLU A 181 -20.54 -13.74 -90.00
C GLU A 181 -21.60 -13.35 -88.96
#